data_AF-A0A2L1U027-F1
#
_entry.id   AF-A0A2L1U027-F1
#
_cell.length_a   1.000
_cell.length_b   1.000
_cell.length_c   1.000
_cell.angle_alpha   90.00
_cell.angle_beta   90.00
_cell.angle_gamma   90.00
#
_symmetry.space_group_name_H-M   'P 1'
#
loop_
_entity.id
_entity.type
_entity.pdbx_description
1 polymer ?
#
loop_
_entity_poly.entity_id
_entity_poly.type
_entity_poly.pdbx_seq_one_letter_code
_entity_poly.pdbx_strand_id
1 'polypeptide(L)'
;MSVDGLVNLGLIERKQSQEDRREVNLKVTLSGEKAVQKSIKNASSYRAMAAALENLSKDEIQLLLRIHNNLLSSLQQMNPT
;
A
#
# COMPACT_ATOMS: atom_id res chain seq x y z
N MET A 1 5.47 -8.64 -11.39
CA MET A 1 6.72 -8.79 -10.62
C MET A 1 6.47 -9.82 -9.54
N SER A 2 7.32 -10.83 -9.39
CA SER A 2 7.13 -11.91 -8.40
C SER A 2 7.83 -11.61 -7.07
N VAL A 3 7.46 -12.32 -6.01
CA VAL A 3 8.12 -12.25 -4.70
C VAL A 3 9.60 -12.62 -4.80
N ASP A 4 9.94 -13.65 -5.58
CA ASP A 4 11.34 -14.04 -5.80
C ASP A 4 12.16 -12.94 -6.47
N GLY A 5 11.58 -12.23 -7.43
CA GLY A 5 12.25 -11.08 -8.05
C GLY A 5 12.57 -9.99 -7.03
N LEU A 6 11.64 -9.70 -6.11
CA LEU A 6 11.84 -8.70 -5.06
C LEU A 6 12.91 -9.12 -4.03
N VAL A 7 12.99 -10.41 -3.71
CA VAL A 7 14.03 -10.97 -2.84
C VAL A 7 15.39 -10.90 -3.52
N ASN A 8 15.48 -11.28 -4.81
CA ASN A 8 16.72 -11.23 -5.58
C ASN A 8 17.26 -9.79 -5.74
N LEU A 9 16.36 -8.80 -5.79
CA LEU A 9 16.72 -7.38 -5.79
C LEU A 9 17.06 -6.82 -4.38
N GLY A 10 16.95 -7.64 -3.33
CA GLY A 10 17.23 -7.25 -1.95
C GLY A 10 16.23 -6.22 -1.38
N LEU A 11 15.04 -6.09 -1.98
CA LEU A 11 14.02 -5.12 -1.56
C LEU A 11 13.10 -5.68 -0.47
N ILE A 12 12.97 -7.00 -0.41
CA ILE A 12 12.27 -7.71 0.66
C ILE A 12 13.12 -8.90 1.11
N GLU A 13 12.99 -9.28 2.37
CA GLU A 13 13.61 -10.46 2.95
C GLU A 13 12.54 -11.45 3.43
N ARG A 14 12.88 -12.74 3.41
CA ARG A 14 12.06 -13.82 3.95
C ARG A 14 12.52 -14.12 5.38
N LYS A 15 11.58 -14.12 6.32
CA LYS A 15 11.80 -14.56 7.70
C LYS A 15 10.84 -15.69 8.03
N GLN A 16 11.37 -16.82 8.46
CA GLN A 16 10.56 -17.91 8.95
C GLN A 16 9.84 -17.45 10.22
N SER A 17 8.54 -17.75 10.33
CA SER A 17 7.77 -17.43 11.52
C SER A 17 8.34 -18.17 12.73
N GLN A 18 8.34 -17.51 13.87
CA GLN A 18 8.75 -18.11 15.14
C GLN A 18 7.64 -19.00 15.72
N GLU A 19 6.39 -18.80 15.29
CA GLU A 19 5.20 -19.48 15.81
C GLU A 19 4.85 -20.74 14.98
N ASP A 20 4.91 -20.68 13.65
CA ASP A 20 4.82 -21.85 12.76
C ASP A 20 5.98 -21.86 11.77
N ARG A 21 6.85 -22.87 11.86
CA ARG A 21 8.01 -23.02 10.95
C ARG A 21 7.62 -23.26 9.49
N ARG A 22 6.36 -23.57 9.16
CA ARG A 22 5.88 -23.67 7.77
C ARG A 22 5.50 -22.32 7.17
N GLU A 23 5.41 -21.28 7.99
CA GLU A 23 5.09 -19.93 7.54
C GLU A 23 6.35 -19.13 7.22
N VAL A 24 6.25 -18.34 6.15
CA VAL A 24 7.29 -17.39 5.72
C VAL A 24 6.71 -15.99 5.73
N ASN A 25 7.21 -15.17 6.63
CA ASN A 25 6.90 -13.75 6.69
C ASN A 25 7.80 -12.98 5.74
N LEU A 26 7.23 -12.01 5.04
CA LEU A 26 7.98 -11.08 4.20
C LEU A 26 8.19 -9.78 4.98
N LYS A 27 9.43 -9.30 5.00
CA LYS A 27 9.77 -8.00 5.57
C LYS A 27 10.40 -7.12 4.49
N VAL A 28 9.93 -5.89 4.38
CA VAL A 28 10.56 -4.90 3.49
C VAL A 28 11.91 -4.50 4.09
N THR A 29 12.95 -4.47 3.27
CA THR A 29 14.28 -4.04 3.70
C THR A 29 14.39 -2.51 3.67
N LEU A 30 15.42 -1.94 4.28
CA LEU A 30 15.68 -0.49 4.18
C LEU A 30 15.86 0.00 2.73
N SER A 31 16.46 -0.82 1.85
CA SER A 31 16.55 -0.50 0.42
C SER A 31 15.19 -0.61 -0.27
N GLY A 32 14.36 -1.57 0.13
CA GLY A 32 12.96 -1.71 -0.26
C GLY A 32 12.14 -0.46 0.08
N GLU A 33 12.24 0.04 1.30
CA GLU A 33 11.54 1.26 1.73
C GLU A 33 11.95 2.47 0.88
N LYS A 34 13.24 2.64 0.61
CA LYS A 34 13.75 3.70 -0.29
C LYS A 34 13.19 3.55 -1.70
N ALA A 35 13.12 2.33 -2.22
CA ALA A 35 12.55 2.04 -3.54
C ALA A 35 11.05 2.36 -3.59
N VAL A 36 10.29 2.02 -2.54
CA VAL A 36 8.87 2.36 -2.40
C VAL A 36 8.68 3.88 -2.41
N GLN A 37 9.44 4.62 -1.61
CA GLN A 37 9.35 6.08 -1.57
C GLN A 37 9.63 6.72 -2.94
N LYS A 38 10.64 6.21 -3.66
CA LYS A 38 10.94 6.66 -5.03
C LYS A 38 9.79 6.32 -5.99
N SER A 39 9.23 5.13 -5.88
CA SER A 39 8.08 4.69 -6.69
C SER A 39 6.85 5.57 -6.47
N ILE A 40 6.51 5.87 -5.21
CA ILE A 40 5.37 6.73 -4.86
C ILE A 40 5.55 8.13 -5.44
N LYS A 41 6.74 8.75 -5.25
CA LYS A 41 7.05 10.07 -5.82
C LYS A 41 6.99 10.09 -7.35
N ASN A 42 7.35 8.98 -8.00
CA ASN A 42 7.41 8.88 -9.44
C ASN A 42 6.11 8.38 -10.10
N ALA A 43 5.14 7.89 -9.32
CA ALA A 43 3.86 7.45 -9.84
C ALA A 43 3.01 8.63 -10.31
N SER A 44 2.62 8.62 -11.59
CA SER A 44 1.76 9.65 -12.19
C SER A 44 0.40 9.75 -11.48
N SER A 45 -0.18 8.63 -11.08
CA SER A 45 -1.43 8.56 -10.32
C SER A 45 -1.33 9.24 -8.96
N TYR A 46 -0.24 9.02 -8.23
CA TYR A 46 -0.04 9.62 -6.91
C TYR A 46 0.16 11.14 -7.01
N ARG A 47 0.94 11.60 -8.01
CA ARG A 47 1.10 13.04 -8.28
C ARG A 47 -0.20 13.70 -8.72
N ALA A 48 -0.96 13.06 -9.60
CA ALA A 48 -2.25 13.59 -10.07
C ALA A 48 -3.26 13.70 -8.91
N MET A 49 -3.32 12.68 -8.05
CA MET A 49 -4.16 12.72 -6.85
C MET A 49 -3.72 13.81 -5.88
N ALA A 50 -2.41 13.92 -5.60
CA ALA A 50 -1.89 14.99 -4.73
C ALA A 50 -2.26 16.38 -5.25
N ALA A 51 -2.04 16.65 -6.55
CA ALA A 51 -2.41 17.91 -7.18
C ALA A 51 -3.93 18.18 -7.15
N ALA A 52 -4.75 17.15 -7.31
CA ALA A 52 -6.21 17.29 -7.18
C ALA A 52 -6.61 17.66 -5.74
N LEU A 53 -5.97 17.04 -4.74
CA LEU A 53 -6.24 17.28 -3.32
C LEU A 53 -5.76 18.64 -2.83
N GLU A 54 -4.72 19.23 -3.42
CA GLU A 54 -4.22 20.57 -3.06
C GLU A 54 -5.27 21.68 -3.23
N ASN A 55 -6.25 21.47 -4.12
CA ASN A 55 -7.33 22.43 -4.36
C ASN A 55 -8.55 22.23 -3.46
N LEU A 56 -8.51 21.25 -2.55
CA LEU A 56 -9.60 20.95 -1.64
C LEU A 56 -9.31 21.47 -0.24
N SER A 57 -10.34 21.98 0.42
CA SER A 57 -10.31 22.25 1.85
C SER A 57 -10.19 20.95 2.66
N LYS A 58 -9.77 21.09 3.93
CA LYS A 58 -9.70 19.95 4.85
C LYS A 58 -11.04 19.26 5.03
N ASP A 59 -12.13 20.01 5.05
CA ASP A 59 -13.49 19.49 5.24
C ASP A 59 -13.94 18.70 4.01
N GLU A 60 -13.61 19.17 2.80
CA GLU A 60 -13.87 18.44 1.56
C GLU A 60 -13.08 17.13 1.48
N ILE A 61 -11.80 17.15 1.89
CA ILE A 61 -10.97 15.93 1.96
C ILE A 61 -11.57 14.95 2.97
N GLN A 62 -12.00 15.41 4.14
CA GLN A 62 -12.64 14.55 5.14
C GLN A 62 -13.97 13.96 4.63
N LEU A 63 -14.79 14.77 3.96
CA LEU A 63 -16.02 14.32 3.34
C LEU A 63 -15.75 13.23 2.28
N LEU A 64 -14.76 13.45 1.41
CA LEU A 64 -14.35 12.50 0.39
C LEU A 64 -13.92 11.15 1.00
N LEU A 65 -13.08 11.20 2.03
CA LEU A 65 -12.62 10.01 2.76
C LEU A 65 -13.81 9.26 3.40
N ARG A 66 -14.74 9.98 4.04
CA ARG A 66 -15.93 9.38 4.64
C ARG A 66 -16.76 8.64 3.62
N ILE A 67 -17.00 9.24 2.44
CA ILE A 67 -17.77 8.61 1.36
C ILE A 67 -17.08 7.33 0.89
N HIS A 68 -15.77 7.37 0.62
CA HIS A 68 -15.01 6.20 0.15
C HIS A 68 -15.02 5.05 1.16
N ASN A 69 -14.86 5.36 2.45
CA ASN A 69 -14.90 4.35 3.51
C ASN A 69 -16.28 3.69 3.62
N ASN A 70 -17.35 4.48 3.56
CA ASN A 70 -18.71 3.93 3.61
C ASN A 70 -18.97 2.98 2.43
N LEU A 71 -18.57 3.38 1.21
CA LEU A 71 -18.70 2.55 0.02
C LEU A 71 -17.90 1.24 0.17
N LEU A 72 -16.65 1.32 0.62
CA LEU A 72 -15.82 0.14 0.84
C LEU A 72 -16.48 -0.83 1.84
N SER A 73 -16.96 -0.32 2.98
CA SER A 73 -17.64 -1.16 3.98
C SER A 73 -18.89 -1.84 3.41
N SER A 74 -19.71 -1.12 2.65
CA SER A 74 -20.89 -1.72 2.02
C SER A 74 -20.53 -2.79 0.98
N LEU A 75 -19.50 -2.57 0.16
CA LEU A 75 -19.04 -3.56 -0.82
C LEU A 75 -18.49 -4.82 -0.16
N GLN A 76 -17.75 -4.68 0.95
CA GLN A 76 -17.23 -5.81 1.71
C GLN A 76 -18.33 -6.64 2.36
N GLN A 77 -19.41 -6.00 2.82
CA GLN A 77 -20.57 -6.71 3.36
C GLN A 77 -21.31 -7.55 2.29
N MET A 78 -21.28 -7.13 1.02
CA MET A 78 -21.90 -7.88 -0.07
C MET A 78 -21.05 -9.04 -0.58
N ASN A 79 -19.73 -8.99 -0.42
CA ASN A 79 -18.80 -10.05 -0.77
C ASN A 79 -18.09 -10.57 0.49
N PRO A 80 -18.78 -11.32 1.36
CA PRO A 80 -18.11 -12.01 2.46
C PRO A 80 -17.14 -13.04 1.86
N THR A 81 -15.84 -12.76 1.99
CA THR A 81 -14.75 -13.70 1.69
C THR A 81 -14.83 -14.92 2.59
#